data_AF-B4FHN6-F1
#
_entry.id   AF-B4FHN6-F1
#
_cell.length_a   1.000
_cell.length_b   1.000
_cell.length_c   1.000
_cell.angle_alpha   90.00
_cell.angle_beta   90.00
_cell.angle_gamma   90.00
#
_symmetry.space_group_name_H-M   'P 1'
#
loop_
_entity.id
_entity.type
_entity.pdbx_description
1 polymer ?
#
loop_
_entity_poly.entity_id
_entity_poly.type
_entity_poly.pdbx_seq_one_letter_code
_entity_poly.pdbx_strand_id
1 'polypeptide(L)'
;MAAGFGPRFAAGDAPARRCNLERFLEATTPVVASSSCSSKETANGWGQRQSDDADGSSPFFALGDLWDSFKECSAYGTAVPLALNGCSDGVVQYYVPYLSAIQLYGALRRHIGPSRTGAEESDSDAERETSSSTNTLSAREEASESSTSGSEASGDEGEPGPGSWCQERLLFEFLESEPPYQREPLADKICSLAQRFPELKTLRSCDLSPASWISVAWYPIYRIPTGPTLRDLDACFLTYHSLSTQFAAGASSNGPRPATAATATAMMWLPTFAMASYKLKAAAWTPGWRDRQVAASLAQAADAWLRLLRADHPDHRFFAARRPPRRW
;
A
#
# COMPACT_ATOMS: atom_id res chain seq x y z
N MET A 1 7.05 29.03 -0.97
CA MET A 1 7.39 29.06 -2.40
C MET A 1 6.46 28.11 -3.13
N ALA A 2 6.06 28.50 -4.33
CA ALA A 2 4.95 27.98 -5.12
C ALA A 2 5.14 26.54 -5.64
N ALA A 3 4.03 25.80 -5.71
CA ALA A 3 3.68 24.95 -6.84
C ALA A 3 2.16 24.70 -6.79
N GLY A 4 1.38 25.72 -7.15
CA GLY A 4 -0.05 25.54 -7.39
C GLY A 4 -0.23 24.60 -8.57
N PHE A 5 -0.73 23.39 -8.33
CA PHE A 5 -1.21 22.53 -9.39
C PHE A 5 -2.44 23.19 -10.01
N GLY A 6 -2.28 23.68 -11.25
CA GLY A 6 -3.35 24.25 -12.03
C GLY A 6 -4.55 23.29 -12.21
N PRO A 7 -5.71 23.81 -12.65
CA PRO A 7 -6.92 23.02 -12.77
C PRO A 7 -6.68 21.84 -13.72
N ARG A 8 -6.87 20.62 -13.22
CA ARG A 8 -6.73 19.32 -13.93
C ARG A 8 -7.76 19.08 -15.05
N PHE A 9 -8.38 20.13 -15.59
CA PHE A 9 -9.41 20.03 -16.62
C PHE A 9 -9.02 20.87 -17.84
N ALA A 10 -8.18 20.32 -18.72
CA ALA A 10 -8.08 20.78 -20.10
C ALA A 10 -9.24 20.16 -20.88
N ALA A 11 -10.22 20.99 -21.24
CA ALA A 11 -11.32 20.63 -22.13
C ALA A 11 -10.77 20.42 -23.55
N GLY A 12 -10.61 19.16 -23.98
CA GLY A 12 -9.95 18.85 -25.24
C GLY A 12 -10.16 17.43 -25.75
N ASP A 13 -11.31 16.82 -25.47
CA ASP A 13 -11.98 15.77 -26.27
C ASP A 13 -13.28 15.47 -25.52
N ALA A 14 -14.40 15.20 -26.19
CA ALA A 14 -15.68 14.95 -25.50
C ALA A 14 -15.54 13.70 -24.61
N PRO A 15 -15.32 13.81 -23.28
CA PRO A 15 -15.02 12.64 -22.48
C PRO A 15 -16.34 11.93 -22.24
N ALA A 16 -16.39 10.62 -22.47
CA ALA A 16 -17.50 9.77 -22.03
C ALA A 16 -17.93 10.23 -20.62
N ARG A 17 -19.22 10.55 -20.44
CA ARG A 17 -19.73 11.15 -19.19
C ARG A 17 -19.24 10.35 -17.99
N ARG A 18 -18.19 10.83 -17.31
CA ARG A 18 -17.65 10.19 -16.11
C ARG A 18 -18.72 10.23 -15.03
N CYS A 19 -18.90 9.12 -14.32
CA CYS A 19 -19.76 9.09 -13.15
C CYS A 19 -19.05 9.69 -11.93
N ASN A 20 -19.79 10.00 -10.88
CA ASN A 20 -19.20 10.60 -9.68
C ASN A 20 -18.28 9.64 -8.92
N LEU A 21 -18.50 8.33 -9.04
CA LEU A 21 -17.55 7.33 -8.53
C LEU A 21 -16.19 7.40 -9.24
N GLU A 22 -16.16 7.51 -10.57
CA GLU A 22 -14.89 7.63 -11.32
C GLU A 22 -14.16 8.94 -10.98
N ARG A 23 -14.90 10.05 -10.86
CA ARG A 23 -14.32 11.34 -10.41
C ARG A 23 -13.70 11.21 -9.01
N PHE A 24 -14.35 10.47 -8.11
CA PHE A 24 -13.80 10.18 -6.79
C PHE A 24 -12.51 9.36 -6.89
N LEU A 25 -12.53 8.22 -7.60
CA LEU A 25 -11.36 7.35 -7.74
C LEU A 25 -10.16 8.10 -8.34
N GLU A 26 -10.39 8.93 -9.35
CA GLU A 26 -9.35 9.78 -9.95
C GLU A 26 -8.81 10.82 -8.97
N ALA A 27 -9.69 11.53 -8.26
CA ALA A 27 -9.29 12.56 -7.31
C ALA A 27 -8.52 11.99 -6.10
N THR A 28 -8.85 10.77 -5.67
CA THR A 28 -8.24 10.11 -4.51
C THR A 28 -7.10 9.16 -4.86
N THR A 29 -6.70 9.05 -6.13
CA THR A 29 -5.57 8.20 -6.53
C THR A 29 -4.25 8.88 -6.12
N PRO A 30 -3.42 8.23 -5.27
CA PRO A 30 -2.12 8.79 -4.90
C PRO A 30 -1.20 8.86 -6.12
N VAL A 31 -0.42 9.94 -6.16
CA VAL A 31 0.58 10.19 -7.21
C VAL A 31 1.92 10.47 -6.55
N VAL A 32 2.93 9.69 -6.92
CA VAL A 32 4.27 9.74 -6.32
C VAL A 32 5.34 9.93 -7.37
N ALA A 33 6.44 10.57 -7.00
CA ALA A 33 7.64 10.58 -7.84
C ALA A 33 8.20 9.16 -7.92
N SER A 34 8.53 8.70 -9.12
CA SER A 34 9.22 7.43 -9.32
C SER A 34 10.69 7.64 -9.62
N SER A 35 11.51 6.76 -9.05
CA SER A 35 12.94 6.62 -9.30
C SER A 35 13.21 5.30 -10.02
N SER A 36 14.31 5.25 -10.75
CA SER A 36 14.76 4.08 -11.50
C SER A 36 15.80 3.31 -10.68
N CYS A 37 15.59 2.01 -10.44
CA CYS A 37 16.59 1.17 -9.78
C CYS A 37 17.58 0.61 -10.81
N SER A 38 18.83 1.09 -10.84
CA SER A 38 19.87 0.45 -11.65
C SER A 38 20.21 -0.93 -11.06
N SER A 39 20.24 -1.96 -11.91
CA SER A 39 20.47 -3.36 -11.51
C SER A 39 21.88 -3.66 -10.95
N LYS A 40 22.71 -2.65 -10.65
CA LYS A 40 24.08 -2.85 -10.14
C LYS A 40 24.18 -3.11 -8.63
N GLU A 41 23.11 -2.95 -7.85
CA GLU A 41 23.12 -3.14 -6.38
C GLU A 41 22.35 -4.37 -5.87
N THR A 42 21.85 -5.23 -6.75
CA THR A 42 21.15 -6.46 -6.38
C THR A 42 21.74 -7.67 -7.11
N ALA A 43 22.93 -8.09 -6.70
CA ALA A 43 23.53 -9.33 -7.22
C ALA A 43 22.80 -10.60 -6.73
N ASN A 44 21.91 -10.52 -5.74
CA ASN A 44 21.40 -11.72 -5.07
C ASN A 44 19.87 -11.65 -4.89
N GLY A 45 19.15 -12.42 -5.70
CA GLY A 45 17.80 -12.91 -5.38
C GLY A 45 16.65 -12.21 -6.10
N TRP A 46 16.35 -12.65 -7.33
CA TRP A 46 15.06 -13.23 -7.77
C TRP A 46 15.25 -13.81 -9.18
N GLY A 47 14.58 -14.92 -9.46
CA GLY A 47 14.95 -15.89 -10.49
C GLY A 47 15.21 -15.35 -11.89
N GLN A 48 16.21 -15.98 -12.50
CA GLN A 48 16.64 -15.94 -13.89
C GLN A 48 15.44 -15.93 -14.87
N ARG A 49 15.03 -14.73 -15.31
CA ARG A 49 14.40 -14.57 -16.62
C ARG A 49 15.52 -14.41 -17.64
N GLN A 50 15.78 -15.49 -18.39
CA GLN A 50 16.44 -15.40 -19.68
C GLN A 50 15.55 -14.58 -20.62
N SER A 51 15.84 -13.29 -20.70
CA SER A 51 15.51 -12.44 -21.85
C SER A 51 16.58 -11.35 -21.89
N ASP A 52 17.52 -11.50 -22.82
CA ASP A 52 18.60 -10.56 -23.11
C ASP A 52 18.06 -9.27 -23.78
N ASP A 53 17.24 -8.51 -23.07
CA ASP A 53 16.75 -7.20 -23.52
C ASP A 53 16.98 -6.13 -22.42
N ALA A 54 17.96 -5.28 -22.69
CA ALA A 54 18.18 -3.91 -22.20
C ALA A 54 17.89 -3.60 -20.72
N ASP A 55 18.97 -3.53 -19.90
CA ASP A 55 19.12 -2.75 -18.64
C ASP A 55 17.80 -2.26 -18.00
N GLY A 56 16.97 -3.23 -17.56
CA GLY A 56 15.57 -3.00 -17.21
C GLY A 56 15.37 -2.49 -15.80
N SER A 57 15.82 -1.27 -15.53
CA SER A 57 15.54 -0.57 -14.27
C SER A 57 14.02 -0.41 -14.09
N SER A 58 13.39 -1.27 -13.29
CA SER A 58 11.98 -1.13 -12.95
C SER A 58 11.77 0.14 -12.11
N PRO A 59 10.77 0.98 -12.43
CA PRO A 59 10.48 2.16 -11.64
C PRO A 59 9.99 1.75 -10.25
N PHE A 60 10.42 2.49 -9.23
CA PHE A 60 10.00 2.32 -7.85
C PHE A 60 9.74 3.68 -7.20
N PHE A 61 9.07 3.67 -6.06
CA PHE A 61 8.95 4.82 -5.16
C PHE A 61 9.33 4.39 -3.75
N ALA A 62 9.82 5.32 -2.93
CA ALA A 62 9.96 5.06 -1.50
C ALA A 62 8.58 5.24 -0.83
N LEU A 63 8.27 4.42 0.17
CA LEU A 63 7.02 4.59 0.93
C LEU A 63 6.94 6.00 1.57
N GLY A 64 8.07 6.59 1.97
CA GLY A 64 8.13 7.98 2.42
C GLY A 64 7.52 8.99 1.44
N ASP A 65 7.84 8.85 0.14
CA ASP A 65 7.29 9.72 -0.91
C ASP A 65 5.77 9.55 -1.06
N LEU A 66 5.27 8.32 -0.86
CA LEU A 66 3.84 8.05 -0.83
C LEU A 66 3.16 8.75 0.35
N TRP A 67 3.73 8.70 1.55
CA TRP A 67 3.18 9.38 2.72
C TRP A 67 3.21 10.90 2.57
N ASP A 68 4.26 11.42 1.95
CA ASP A 68 4.37 12.84 1.62
C ASP A 68 3.26 13.30 0.66
N SER A 69 2.85 12.45 -0.29
CA SER A 69 1.72 12.73 -1.18
C SER A 69 0.37 12.88 -0.44
N PHE A 70 0.24 12.31 0.76
CA PHE A 70 -0.96 12.42 1.58
C PHE A 70 -0.96 13.62 2.55
N LYS A 71 0.16 14.35 2.71
CA LYS A 71 0.26 15.45 3.69
C LYS A 71 -0.76 16.56 3.43
N GLU A 72 -0.86 17.02 2.18
CA GLU A 72 -1.77 18.11 1.81
C GLU A 72 -3.24 17.71 1.98
N CYS A 73 -3.63 16.55 1.47
CA CYS A 73 -5.01 16.08 1.59
C CYS A 73 -5.40 15.64 2.99
N SER A 74 -4.45 15.24 3.84
CA SER A 74 -4.70 15.02 5.27
C SER A 74 -5.00 16.34 6.00
N ALA A 75 -4.38 17.46 5.59
CA ALA A 75 -4.60 18.76 6.20
C ALA A 75 -5.87 19.48 5.71
N TYR A 76 -6.13 19.46 4.40
CA TYR A 76 -7.21 20.26 3.78
C TYR A 76 -8.36 19.42 3.19
N GLY A 77 -8.20 18.09 3.11
CA GLY A 77 -9.09 17.22 2.37
C GLY A 77 -8.84 17.21 0.86
N THR A 78 -9.20 16.12 0.21
CA THR A 78 -9.19 15.97 -1.25
C THR A 78 -10.48 16.52 -1.84
N ALA A 79 -10.35 17.48 -2.76
CA ALA A 79 -11.45 18.02 -3.54
C ALA A 79 -11.93 17.03 -4.60
N VAL A 80 -13.18 16.61 -4.52
CA VAL A 80 -13.83 15.73 -5.50
C VAL A 80 -14.92 16.52 -6.23
N PRO A 81 -14.72 16.89 -7.51
CA PRO A 81 -15.76 17.54 -8.29
C PRO A 81 -16.86 16.53 -8.62
N LEU A 82 -18.10 16.88 -8.31
CA LEU A 82 -19.28 16.05 -8.52
C LEU A 82 -20.24 16.75 -9.48
N ALA A 83 -20.77 15.98 -10.42
CA ALA A 83 -21.84 16.42 -11.32
C ALA A 83 -23.18 15.91 -10.77
N LEU A 84 -24.08 16.82 -10.44
CA LEU A 84 -25.37 16.49 -9.83
C LEU A 84 -26.52 16.95 -10.72
N ASN A 85 -27.53 16.10 -10.88
CA ASN A 85 -28.81 16.43 -11.53
C ASN A 85 -28.70 17.05 -12.93
N GLY A 86 -27.63 16.76 -13.68
CA GLY A 86 -27.40 17.36 -15.00
C GLY A 86 -27.21 18.88 -15.01
N CYS A 87 -27.04 19.50 -13.83
CA CYS A 87 -26.75 20.92 -13.69
C CYS A 87 -25.27 21.18 -14.04
N SER A 88 -25.00 22.24 -14.79
CA SER A 88 -23.64 22.69 -15.14
C SER A 88 -22.84 23.16 -13.93
N ASP A 89 -23.52 23.59 -12.87
CA ASP A 89 -22.88 24.02 -11.63
C ASP A 89 -22.49 22.79 -10.81
N GLY A 90 -21.22 22.39 -10.98
CA GLY A 90 -20.62 21.29 -10.23
C GLY A 90 -20.52 21.58 -8.74
N VAL A 91 -20.69 20.54 -7.92
CA VAL A 91 -20.45 20.60 -6.48
C VAL A 91 -19.08 19.99 -6.20
N VAL A 92 -18.21 20.67 -5.47
CA VAL A 92 -16.97 20.08 -4.98
C VAL A 92 -17.20 19.54 -3.58
N GLN A 93 -17.06 18.23 -3.40
CA GLN A 93 -17.12 17.56 -2.11
C GLN A 93 -15.70 17.28 -1.61
N TYR A 94 -15.38 17.69 -0.39
CA TYR A 94 -14.08 17.44 0.22
C TYR A 94 -14.11 16.18 1.09
N TYR A 95 -13.05 15.37 0.99
CA TYR A 95 -12.86 14.13 1.75
C TYR A 95 -11.53 14.13 2.49
N VAL A 96 -11.52 13.75 3.77
CA VAL A 96 -10.27 13.56 4.52
C VAL A 96 -9.86 12.09 4.51
N PRO A 97 -8.58 11.77 4.21
CA PRO A 97 -8.05 10.42 4.29
C PRO A 97 -7.66 10.04 5.72
N TYR A 98 -8.01 8.82 6.11
CA TYR A 98 -7.59 8.16 7.35
C TYR A 98 -6.97 6.82 7.01
N LEU A 99 -5.91 6.42 7.73
CA LEU A 99 -5.35 5.09 7.57
C LEU A 99 -6.33 4.05 8.12
N SER A 100 -6.78 3.14 7.26
CA SER A 100 -7.74 2.09 7.62
C SER A 100 -7.03 0.78 7.94
N ALA A 101 -6.09 0.40 7.08
CA ALA A 101 -5.26 -0.78 7.26
C ALA A 101 -4.01 -0.68 6.38
N ILE A 102 -2.95 -1.37 6.76
CA ILE A 102 -1.74 -1.54 5.95
C ILE A 102 -1.08 -2.86 6.35
N GLN A 103 -0.65 -3.63 5.35
CA GLN A 103 0.20 -4.80 5.55
C GLN A 103 1.35 -4.73 4.54
N LEU A 104 2.58 -4.83 5.05
CA LEU A 104 3.79 -4.87 4.25
C LEU A 104 4.37 -6.27 4.31
N TYR A 105 4.61 -6.87 3.14
CA TYR A 105 5.22 -8.19 2.99
C TYR A 105 6.54 -8.06 2.25
N GLY A 106 7.52 -8.87 2.60
CA GLY A 106 8.78 -8.92 1.86
C GLY A 106 9.76 -9.92 2.45
N ALA A 107 10.91 -10.06 1.77
CA ALA A 107 12.03 -10.80 2.32
C ALA A 107 12.76 -9.92 3.33
N LEU A 108 12.93 -10.40 4.58
CA LEU A 108 13.77 -9.70 5.54
C LEU A 108 15.21 -9.76 5.03
N ARG A 109 15.73 -8.63 4.53
CA ARG A 109 17.19 -8.44 4.49
C ARG A 109 17.64 -8.39 5.94
N ARG A 110 18.02 -9.54 6.51
CA ARG A 110 18.79 -9.54 7.75
C ARG A 110 20.03 -8.72 7.45
N HIS A 111 20.17 -7.57 8.10
CA HIS A 111 21.48 -6.98 8.33
C HIS A 111 22.27 -7.99 9.15
N ILE A 112 22.89 -8.95 8.48
CA ILE A 112 24.04 -9.66 9.00
C ILE A 112 25.12 -8.59 9.00
N GLY A 113 25.31 -7.92 10.14
CA GLY A 113 26.53 -7.15 10.39
C GLY A 113 27.73 -8.04 10.04
N PRO A 114 28.83 -7.49 9.52
CA PRO A 114 29.87 -8.26 8.85
C PRO A 114 30.29 -9.46 9.72
N SER A 115 29.88 -10.67 9.32
CA SER A 115 30.39 -11.89 9.92
C SER A 115 31.84 -11.96 9.48
N ARG A 116 32.75 -11.63 10.39
CA ARG A 116 34.19 -11.79 10.22
C ARG A 116 34.49 -13.29 10.17
N THR A 117 34.32 -13.89 9.01
CA THR A 117 34.91 -15.18 8.62
C THR A 117 35.98 -14.86 7.60
N GLY A 118 37.20 -14.70 8.08
CA GLY A 118 38.39 -14.44 7.30
C GLY A 118 39.56 -14.75 8.22
N ALA A 119 40.06 -15.97 8.06
CA ALA A 119 41.15 -16.53 8.80
C ALA A 119 42.43 -15.71 8.61
N GLU A 120 43.27 -15.79 9.65
CA GLU A 120 44.72 -15.71 9.60
C GLU A 120 45.38 -14.30 9.61
N GLU A 121 46.31 -14.18 10.56
CA GLU A 121 47.49 -13.30 10.65
C GLU A 121 47.33 -11.77 10.79
N SER A 122 47.17 -11.30 12.04
CA SER A 122 47.93 -10.13 12.54
C SER A 122 47.83 -9.96 14.05
N ASP A 123 48.96 -10.21 14.71
CA ASP A 123 49.26 -9.81 16.09
C ASP A 123 49.16 -8.29 16.25
N SER A 124 48.33 -7.82 17.17
CA SER A 124 48.54 -6.54 17.82
C SER A 124 47.85 -6.51 19.18
N ASP A 125 48.68 -6.57 20.21
CA ASP A 125 48.33 -6.46 21.63
C ASP A 125 47.75 -5.07 21.95
N ALA A 126 46.57 -5.05 22.58
CA ALA A 126 46.09 -3.89 23.33
C ALA A 126 45.22 -4.34 24.51
N GLU A 127 45.85 -4.23 25.68
CA GLU A 127 45.43 -4.51 27.04
C GLU A 127 44.15 -3.75 27.51
N ARG A 128 43.42 -4.39 28.46
CA ARG A 128 42.65 -3.80 29.60
C ARG A 128 41.27 -3.14 29.34
N GLU A 129 40.17 -3.31 30.10
CA GLU A 129 39.79 -4.04 31.34
C GLU A 129 38.24 -4.30 31.39
N THR A 130 37.83 -5.41 32.03
CA THR A 130 36.83 -5.56 33.15
C THR A 130 35.60 -4.61 33.20
N SER A 131 34.31 -4.95 33.42
CA SER A 131 33.57 -6.10 34.00
C SER A 131 32.03 -5.88 33.94
N SER A 132 31.27 -6.99 33.88
CA SER A 132 30.02 -7.36 34.63
C SER A 132 28.76 -6.42 34.59
N SER A 133 27.49 -6.84 34.56
CA SER A 133 26.79 -8.00 35.13
C SER A 133 25.39 -8.22 34.52
N THR A 134 24.98 -9.49 34.56
CA THR A 134 23.67 -10.17 34.47
C THR A 134 22.36 -9.45 34.84
N ASN A 135 21.26 -9.89 34.21
CA ASN A 135 20.02 -10.28 34.93
C ASN A 135 19.15 -11.27 34.12
N THR A 136 18.93 -12.46 34.69
CA THR A 136 18.07 -13.58 34.27
C THR A 136 17.00 -13.82 35.32
N LEU A 137 15.75 -14.14 34.93
CA LEU A 137 14.71 -14.77 35.77
C LEU A 137 13.80 -15.63 34.84
N SER A 138 13.97 -16.97 34.80
CA SER A 138 13.28 -18.04 35.57
C SER A 138 11.93 -18.48 34.93
N ALA A 139 11.74 -19.64 34.29
CA ALA A 139 11.83 -21.08 34.69
C ALA A 139 10.63 -21.61 35.52
N ARG A 140 9.91 -22.60 34.95
CA ARG A 140 9.05 -23.66 35.55
C ARG A 140 8.75 -24.69 34.41
N GLU A 141 9.27 -25.92 34.34
CA GLU A 141 9.15 -27.14 35.19
C GLU A 141 7.68 -27.57 35.40
N GLU A 142 7.17 -28.78 35.15
CA GLU A 142 7.68 -30.17 34.99
C GLU A 142 6.50 -31.07 34.49
N ALA A 143 6.81 -32.27 33.95
CA ALA A 143 6.04 -33.54 34.04
C ALA A 143 6.13 -34.45 32.79
N SER A 144 7.26 -35.16 32.74
CA SER A 144 7.49 -36.61 32.54
C SER A 144 6.66 -37.47 31.57
N GLU A 145 7.45 -38.27 30.84
CA GLU A 145 7.17 -39.25 29.79
C GLU A 145 7.01 -40.68 30.34
N SER A 146 6.33 -41.57 29.61
CA SER A 146 6.75 -42.99 29.53
C SER A 146 6.26 -43.71 28.26
N SER A 147 7.24 -44.10 27.43
CA SER A 147 7.37 -45.36 26.66
C SER A 147 6.29 -45.79 25.66
N THR A 148 6.66 -46.00 24.39
CA THR A 148 7.14 -47.32 23.89
C THR A 148 7.38 -47.31 22.36
N SER A 149 8.66 -47.56 22.01
CA SER A 149 9.25 -48.25 20.86
C SER A 149 8.85 -47.99 19.39
N GLY A 150 9.90 -47.75 18.59
CA GLY A 150 9.98 -48.07 17.16
C GLY A 150 10.14 -46.81 16.31
N SER A 151 11.06 -46.66 15.38
CA SER A 151 12.13 -47.52 14.87
C SER A 151 13.03 -46.61 14.02
N GLU A 152 14.30 -46.98 13.92
CA GLU A 152 15.20 -46.74 12.77
C GLU A 152 15.81 -45.34 12.57
N ALA A 153 17.12 -45.39 12.35
CA ALA A 153 18.04 -44.31 12.12
C ALA A 153 17.93 -43.74 10.71
N SER A 154 18.04 -42.41 10.58
CA SER A 154 18.88 -41.77 9.57
C SER A 154 19.02 -40.29 9.88
N GLY A 155 20.26 -39.86 10.04
CA GLY A 155 20.61 -38.44 10.04
C GLY A 155 20.48 -37.89 8.63
N ASP A 156 19.94 -36.68 8.53
CA ASP A 156 20.11 -35.84 7.36
C ASP A 156 20.17 -34.40 7.85
N GLU A 157 21.40 -33.91 8.03
CA GLU A 157 21.71 -32.49 8.05
C GLU A 157 21.41 -31.96 6.64
N GLY A 158 20.12 -31.73 6.36
CA GLY A 158 19.64 -31.28 5.08
C GLY A 158 20.08 -29.85 4.82
N GLU A 159 21.15 -29.69 4.05
CA GLU A 159 21.50 -28.46 3.33
C GLU A 159 20.23 -27.77 2.81
N PRO A 160 20.00 -26.47 3.08
CA PRO A 160 18.81 -25.79 2.61
C PRO A 160 18.85 -25.71 1.08
N GLY A 161 18.12 -26.61 0.42
CA GLY A 161 18.05 -26.67 -1.02
C GLY A 161 17.70 -25.30 -1.64
N PRO A 162 18.18 -25.02 -2.86
CA PRO A 162 18.08 -23.71 -3.53
C PRO A 162 16.65 -23.24 -3.89
N GLY A 163 15.61 -23.80 -3.27
CA GLY A 163 14.20 -23.42 -3.38
C GLY A 163 13.51 -23.01 -2.07
N SER A 164 14.21 -22.99 -0.93
CA SER A 164 13.62 -22.70 0.40
C SER A 164 13.52 -21.19 0.77
N TRP A 165 14.00 -20.29 -0.09
CA TRP A 165 14.38 -18.92 0.29
C TRP A 165 13.40 -17.80 -0.11
N CYS A 166 12.09 -18.05 -0.19
CA CYS A 166 11.09 -17.00 -0.41
C CYS A 166 9.81 -17.25 0.42
N GLN A 167 9.92 -17.42 1.74
CA GLN A 167 8.76 -17.22 2.60
C GLN A 167 8.49 -15.72 2.68
N GLU A 168 7.46 -15.25 1.98
CA GLU A 168 6.94 -13.89 2.14
C GLU A 168 6.59 -13.69 3.63
N ARG A 169 7.29 -12.77 4.28
CA ARG A 169 7.09 -12.49 5.70
C ARG A 169 6.35 -11.17 5.85
N LEU A 170 5.38 -11.15 6.75
CA LEU A 170 4.77 -9.90 7.22
C LEU A 170 5.82 -9.07 7.95
N LEU A 171 6.19 -7.93 7.35
CA LEU A 171 7.16 -6.97 7.87
C LEU A 171 6.50 -5.99 8.83
N PHE A 172 5.30 -5.53 8.48
CA PHE A 172 4.55 -4.54 9.25
C PHE A 172 3.05 -4.72 9.03
N GLU A 173 2.27 -4.52 10.08
CA GLU A 173 0.82 -4.51 10.04
C GLU A 173 0.28 -3.39 10.92
N PHE A 174 -0.75 -2.72 10.41
CA PHE A 174 -1.63 -1.89 11.20
C PHE A 174 -3.06 -2.08 10.70
N LEU A 175 -3.99 -2.28 11.62
CA LEU A 175 -5.42 -2.43 11.37
C LEU A 175 -6.15 -1.46 12.31
N GLU A 176 -6.88 -0.49 11.76
CA GLU A 176 -7.55 0.52 12.58
C GLU A 176 -8.76 -0.09 13.30
N SER A 177 -8.88 0.24 14.58
CA SER A 177 -9.92 -0.26 15.48
C SER A 177 -10.81 0.87 16.03
N GLU A 178 -10.30 2.10 16.04
CA GLU A 178 -11.03 3.26 16.56
C GLU A 178 -12.12 3.72 15.58
N PRO A 179 -13.23 4.29 16.07
CA PRO A 179 -14.26 4.84 15.20
C PRO A 179 -13.79 6.13 14.52
N PRO A 180 -14.39 6.54 13.38
CA PRO A 180 -13.86 7.61 12.54
C PRO A 180 -13.62 8.96 13.24
N TYR A 181 -14.46 9.31 14.23
CA TYR A 181 -14.37 10.59 14.93
C TYR A 181 -13.24 10.66 15.97
N GLN A 182 -12.55 9.55 16.25
CA GLN A 182 -11.40 9.49 17.17
C GLN A 182 -10.06 9.36 16.45
N ARG A 183 -10.08 9.24 15.12
CA ARG A 183 -8.87 9.01 14.33
C ARG A 183 -8.17 10.34 14.03
N GLU A 184 -6.85 10.30 14.07
CA GLU A 184 -6.02 11.33 13.45
C GLU A 184 -5.95 11.12 11.92
N PRO A 185 -5.76 12.19 11.12
CA PRO A 185 -5.60 12.07 9.67
C PRO A 185 -4.45 11.11 9.27
N LEU A 186 -4.51 10.58 8.04
CA LEU A 186 -3.57 9.57 7.57
C LEU A 186 -2.10 9.96 7.76
N ALA A 187 -1.73 11.21 7.43
CA ALA A 187 -0.35 11.68 7.54
C ALA A 187 0.17 11.63 8.98
N ASP A 188 -0.63 12.08 9.96
CA ASP A 188 -0.29 12.06 11.38
C ASP A 188 -0.16 10.62 11.90
N LYS A 189 -1.12 9.75 11.52
CA LYS A 189 -1.10 8.34 11.89
C LYS A 189 0.14 7.63 11.38
N ILE A 190 0.51 7.83 10.12
CA ILE A 190 1.71 7.26 9.53
C ILE A 190 2.97 7.81 10.21
N CYS A 191 3.00 9.11 10.56
CA CYS A 191 4.12 9.68 11.30
C CYS A 191 4.30 9.02 12.68
N SER A 192 3.21 8.79 13.41
CA SER A 192 3.19 8.08 14.70
C SER A 192 3.68 6.63 14.56
N LEU A 193 3.18 5.89 13.57
CA LEU A 193 3.60 4.51 13.29
C LEU A 193 5.08 4.43 12.89
N ALA A 194 5.57 5.37 12.09
CA ALA A 194 6.96 5.43 11.66
C ALA A 194 7.96 5.72 12.78
N GLN A 195 7.52 6.21 13.96
CA GLN A 195 8.38 6.31 15.13
C GLN A 195 8.72 4.92 15.70
N ARG A 196 7.79 3.96 15.57
CA ARG A 196 7.96 2.57 16.04
C ARG A 196 8.55 1.66 14.99
N PHE A 197 8.33 1.97 13.72
CA PHE A 197 8.84 1.22 12.57
C PHE A 197 9.34 2.20 11.49
N PRO A 198 10.57 2.72 11.62
CA PRO A 198 11.14 3.73 10.71
C PRO A 198 11.19 3.30 9.24
N GLU A 199 11.25 2.00 8.97
CA GLU A 199 11.26 1.38 7.65
C GLU A 199 10.00 1.72 6.84
N LEU A 200 8.90 2.12 7.50
CA LEU A 200 7.73 2.69 6.82
C LEU A 200 8.11 3.86 5.90
N LYS A 201 9.18 4.61 6.17
CA LYS A 201 9.61 5.73 5.33
C LYS A 201 10.65 5.35 4.27
N THR A 202 11.39 4.26 4.48
CA THR A 202 12.58 3.93 3.66
C THR A 202 12.38 2.72 2.74
N LEU A 203 11.39 1.85 3.02
CA LEU A 203 11.09 0.71 2.15
C LEU A 203 10.73 1.19 0.74
N ARG A 204 11.27 0.50 -0.26
CA ARG A 204 11.02 0.77 -1.67
C ARG A 204 9.94 -0.15 -2.20
N SER A 205 9.08 0.36 -3.07
CA SER A 205 8.00 -0.42 -3.69
C SER A 205 8.48 -1.65 -4.47
N CYS A 206 9.72 -1.66 -4.97
CA CYS A 206 10.29 -2.81 -5.66
C CYS A 206 10.76 -3.93 -4.72
N ASP A 207 11.03 -3.62 -3.44
CA ASP A 207 11.46 -4.61 -2.43
C ASP A 207 10.25 -5.26 -1.72
N LEU A 208 9.05 -4.71 -1.89
CA LEU A 208 7.82 -5.20 -1.30
C LEU A 208 7.20 -6.31 -2.15
N SER A 209 6.78 -7.39 -1.48
CA SER A 209 5.99 -8.46 -2.12
C SER A 209 4.70 -7.87 -2.73
N PRO A 210 4.19 -8.46 -3.83
CA PRO A 210 2.97 -8.00 -4.46
C PRO A 210 1.72 -8.17 -3.59
N ALA A 211 1.83 -8.91 -2.48
CA ALA A 211 0.81 -8.99 -1.44
C ALA A 211 0.74 -7.73 -0.56
N SER A 212 1.66 -6.76 -0.69
CA SER A 212 1.70 -5.55 0.14
C SER A 212 0.66 -4.51 -0.28
N TRP A 213 -0.13 -4.02 0.68
CA TRP A 213 -1.27 -3.15 0.41
C TRP A 213 -1.50 -2.12 1.52
N ILE A 214 -2.20 -1.05 1.15
CA ILE A 214 -2.76 -0.06 2.06
C ILE A 214 -4.26 0.11 1.76
N SER A 215 -5.05 0.32 2.81
CA SER A 215 -6.41 0.83 2.70
C SER A 215 -6.56 2.20 3.36
N VAL A 216 -7.23 3.09 2.64
CA VAL A 216 -7.51 4.47 3.05
C VAL A 216 -9.01 4.65 3.20
N ALA A 217 -9.44 5.15 4.36
CA ALA A 217 -10.82 5.53 4.63
C ALA A 217 -11.04 7.01 4.33
N TRP A 218 -12.05 7.30 3.53
CA TRP A 218 -12.39 8.64 3.07
C TRP A 218 -13.75 9.05 3.63
N TYR A 219 -13.74 10.09 4.47
CA TYR A 219 -14.96 10.65 5.06
C TYR A 219 -15.21 12.08 4.56
N PRO A 220 -16.46 12.42 4.19
CA PRO A 220 -16.80 13.76 3.72
C PRO A 220 -16.70 14.79 4.86
N ILE A 221 -16.12 15.97 4.58
CA ILE A 221 -15.99 17.06 5.57
C ILE A 221 -16.89 18.26 5.29
N TYR A 222 -16.90 18.76 4.05
CA TYR A 222 -17.75 19.86 3.60
C TYR A 222 -17.83 19.86 2.08
N ARG A 223 -18.68 20.75 1.54
CA ARG A 223 -18.88 20.89 0.08
C ARG A 223 -19.06 22.34 -0.32
N ILE A 224 -18.76 22.65 -1.57
CA ILE A 224 -18.92 23.98 -2.15
C ILE A 224 -19.66 23.83 -3.50
N PRO A 225 -20.80 24.53 -3.71
CA PRO A 225 -21.52 25.36 -2.75
C PRO A 225 -22.22 24.54 -1.65
N THR A 226 -22.43 25.17 -0.49
CA THR A 226 -23.26 24.59 0.59
C THR A 226 -24.74 24.84 0.27
N GLY A 227 -25.52 23.79 0.09
CA GLY A 227 -26.95 23.88 -0.19
C GLY A 227 -27.77 22.76 0.45
N PRO A 228 -29.03 23.03 0.87
CA PRO A 228 -29.89 22.05 1.52
C PRO A 228 -30.41 20.97 0.55
N THR A 229 -30.31 21.19 -0.76
CA THR A 229 -30.76 20.28 -1.82
C THR A 229 -29.80 19.12 -2.10
N LEU A 230 -28.61 19.14 -1.49
CA LEU A 230 -27.53 18.19 -1.75
C LEU A 230 -27.51 17.03 -0.74
N ARG A 231 -28.66 16.55 -0.25
CA ARG A 231 -28.78 15.56 0.86
C ARG A 231 -28.23 14.16 0.56
N ASP A 232 -27.62 13.95 -0.60
CA ASP A 232 -27.26 12.63 -1.11
C ASP A 232 -25.75 12.36 -1.19
N LEU A 233 -24.94 13.16 -0.48
CA LEU A 233 -23.47 13.15 -0.57
C LEU A 233 -22.75 12.73 0.71
N ASP A 234 -23.36 11.82 1.48
CA ASP A 234 -22.76 11.28 2.72
C ASP A 234 -21.97 9.98 2.48
N ALA A 235 -21.67 9.67 1.22
CA ALA A 235 -20.97 8.43 0.88
C ALA A 235 -19.58 8.43 1.50
N CYS A 236 -19.20 7.34 2.13
CA CYS A 236 -17.87 7.10 2.66
C CYS A 236 -17.23 5.97 1.85
N PHE A 237 -15.91 5.98 1.71
CA PHE A 237 -15.20 5.02 0.87
C PHE A 237 -14.00 4.42 1.60
N LEU A 238 -13.76 3.13 1.37
CA LEU A 238 -12.49 2.48 1.62
C LEU A 238 -11.86 2.21 0.28
N THR A 239 -10.70 2.78 0.00
CA THR A 239 -9.90 2.46 -1.19
C THR A 239 -8.76 1.53 -0.82
N TYR A 240 -8.32 0.69 -1.76
CA TYR A 240 -7.20 -0.23 -1.59
C TYR A 240 -6.19 -0.02 -2.70
N HIS A 241 -4.91 0.08 -2.34
CA HIS A 241 -3.82 0.36 -3.26
C HIS A 241 -2.70 -0.65 -3.07
N SER A 242 -2.13 -1.15 -4.17
CA SER A 242 -0.92 -1.96 -4.15
C SER A 242 0.26 -1.06 -3.79
N LEU A 243 1.14 -1.56 -2.92
CA LEU A 243 2.38 -0.88 -2.56
C LEU A 243 3.60 -1.44 -3.31
N SER A 244 3.43 -2.56 -4.03
CA SER A 244 4.48 -3.19 -4.80
C SER A 244 4.48 -2.74 -6.26
N THR A 245 5.68 -2.52 -6.82
CA THR A 245 5.88 -2.28 -8.26
C THR A 245 6.40 -3.50 -9.02
N GLN A 246 6.46 -4.67 -8.38
CA GLN A 246 7.01 -5.89 -9.00
C GLN A 246 6.20 -6.37 -10.21
N PHE A 247 4.91 -6.02 -10.31
CA PHE A 247 4.09 -6.29 -11.50
C PHE A 247 4.25 -5.26 -12.63
N ALA A 248 4.79 -4.07 -12.35
CA ALA A 248 4.80 -2.96 -13.31
C ALA A 248 5.77 -3.18 -14.49
N ALA A 249 6.71 -4.11 -14.37
CA ALA A 249 7.72 -4.41 -15.39
C ALA A 249 7.14 -5.01 -16.71
N GLY A 250 5.85 -5.38 -16.74
CA GLY A 250 5.23 -6.00 -17.92
C GLY A 250 4.37 -5.09 -18.81
N ALA A 251 4.10 -3.84 -18.41
CA ALA A 251 3.08 -3.00 -19.05
C ALA A 251 3.62 -1.81 -19.86
N SER A 252 4.93 -1.72 -20.08
CA SER A 252 5.50 -0.67 -20.94
C SER A 252 5.13 -0.94 -22.40
N SER A 253 4.18 -0.16 -22.90
CA SER A 253 3.85 -0.04 -24.32
C SER A 253 5.11 0.26 -25.13
N ASN A 254 5.44 -0.60 -26.09
CA ASN A 254 6.49 -0.42 -27.09
C ASN A 254 6.21 0.79 -28.01
N GLY A 255 6.40 2.00 -27.49
CA GLY A 255 6.46 3.24 -28.26
C GLY A 255 7.91 3.74 -28.34
N PRO A 256 8.40 4.19 -29.52
CA PRO A 256 9.74 4.76 -29.62
C PRO A 256 9.81 6.02 -28.75
N ARG A 257 10.65 6.01 -27.71
CA ARG A 257 10.88 7.19 -26.87
C ARG A 257 11.82 8.14 -27.63
N PRO A 258 11.42 9.40 -27.94
CA PRO A 258 12.34 10.36 -28.51
C PRO A 258 13.44 10.66 -27.50
N ALA A 259 14.69 10.44 -27.92
CA ALA A 259 15.89 10.75 -27.15
C ALA A 259 16.14 12.27 -27.16
N THR A 260 15.42 13.03 -26.34
CA THR A 260 15.74 14.43 -26.02
C THR A 260 14.94 14.86 -24.78
N ALA A 261 15.57 15.70 -23.95
CA ALA A 261 15.03 16.38 -22.76
C ALA A 261 15.14 15.64 -21.40
N ALA A 262 16.26 15.94 -20.74
CA ALA A 262 16.43 16.21 -19.31
C ALA A 262 15.21 16.07 -18.38
N THR A 263 15.38 15.24 -17.34
CA THR A 263 14.84 15.42 -15.99
C THR A 263 13.32 15.57 -15.82
N ALA A 264 12.51 14.88 -16.63
CA ALA A 264 11.11 14.66 -16.24
C ALA A 264 11.06 13.57 -15.16
N THR A 265 10.88 13.95 -13.89
CA THR A 265 10.55 13.00 -12.82
C THR A 265 9.28 12.25 -13.24
N ALA A 266 9.41 10.97 -13.54
CA ALA A 266 8.27 10.15 -13.93
C ALA A 266 7.34 10.04 -12.71
N MET A 267 6.09 10.47 -12.84
CA MET A 267 5.09 10.30 -11.79
C MET A 267 4.39 8.94 -11.94
N MET A 268 4.25 8.23 -10.82
CA MET A 268 3.55 6.96 -10.74
C MET A 268 2.22 7.14 -10.03
N TRP A 269 1.17 6.60 -10.64
CA TRP A 269 -0.19 6.58 -10.09
C TRP A 269 -0.39 5.25 -9.37
N LEU A 270 -0.97 5.27 -8.18
CA LEU A 270 -1.33 4.07 -7.44
C LEU A 270 -2.85 3.85 -7.54
N PRO A 271 -3.35 3.28 -8.64
CA PRO A 271 -4.78 3.15 -8.86
C PRO A 271 -5.44 2.30 -7.76
N THR A 272 -6.70 2.63 -7.48
CA THR A 272 -7.53 1.83 -6.58
C THR A 272 -7.86 0.51 -7.27
N PHE A 273 -7.35 -0.62 -6.77
CA PHE A 273 -7.66 -1.94 -7.35
C PHE A 273 -8.91 -2.58 -6.73
N ALA A 274 -9.28 -2.13 -5.53
CA ALA A 274 -10.43 -2.61 -4.78
C ALA A 274 -11.03 -1.47 -3.94
N MET A 275 -12.32 -1.54 -3.65
CA MET A 275 -13.01 -0.47 -2.90
C MET A 275 -14.24 -1.00 -2.18
N ALA A 276 -14.53 -0.49 -0.98
CA ALA A 276 -15.84 -0.62 -0.35
C ALA A 276 -16.48 0.76 -0.18
N SER A 277 -17.81 0.82 -0.14
CA SER A 277 -18.54 2.08 0.09
C SER A 277 -19.62 1.91 1.14
N TYR A 278 -19.88 2.99 1.87
CA TYR A 278 -20.93 3.11 2.88
C TYR A 278 -21.77 4.34 2.54
N LYS A 279 -23.11 4.26 2.71
CA LYS A 279 -24.07 5.32 2.32
C LYS A 279 -24.00 5.75 0.84
N LEU A 280 -23.47 4.90 -0.05
CA LEU A 280 -23.43 5.18 -1.48
C LEU A 280 -24.84 5.20 -2.08
N LYS A 281 -25.32 6.38 -2.46
CA LYS A 281 -26.61 6.55 -3.15
C LYS A 281 -26.42 6.42 -4.66
N ALA A 282 -26.93 5.34 -5.24
CA ALA A 282 -26.73 5.03 -6.66
C ALA A 282 -27.16 6.18 -7.60
N ALA A 283 -28.23 6.91 -7.28
CA ALA A 283 -28.69 8.04 -8.10
C ALA A 283 -27.65 9.16 -8.24
N ALA A 284 -26.89 9.43 -7.18
CA ALA A 284 -25.87 10.48 -7.18
C ALA A 284 -24.50 9.98 -7.65
N TRP A 285 -24.14 8.73 -7.33
CA TRP A 285 -22.77 8.24 -7.50
C TRP A 285 -22.56 7.37 -8.74
N THR A 286 -23.52 6.50 -9.01
CA THR A 286 -23.47 5.47 -10.05
C THR A 286 -24.81 5.39 -10.78
N PRO A 287 -25.21 6.45 -11.49
CA PRO A 287 -26.53 6.54 -12.11
C PRO A 287 -26.70 5.50 -13.23
N GLY A 288 -25.63 5.18 -13.97
CA GLY A 288 -25.63 4.19 -15.05
C GLY A 288 -25.46 2.76 -14.57
N TRP A 289 -25.91 1.80 -15.39
CA TRP A 289 -25.68 0.37 -15.16
C TRP A 289 -24.18 0.03 -15.07
N ARG A 290 -23.38 0.58 -16.00
CA ARG A 290 -21.91 0.38 -16.02
C ARG A 290 -21.27 0.88 -14.73
N ASP A 291 -21.65 2.06 -14.25
CA ASP A 291 -21.12 2.65 -13.02
C ASP A 291 -21.40 1.76 -11.79
N ARG A 292 -22.59 1.17 -11.72
CA ARG A 292 -22.96 0.21 -10.65
C ARG A 292 -22.14 -1.07 -10.74
N GLN A 293 -21.88 -1.55 -11.95
CA GLN A 293 -21.05 -2.72 -12.19
C GLN A 293 -19.60 -2.47 -11.75
N VAL A 294 -19.05 -1.29 -12.02
CA VAL A 294 -17.72 -0.87 -11.54
C VAL A 294 -17.68 -0.88 -10.01
N ALA A 295 -18.65 -0.25 -9.35
CA ALA A 295 -18.73 -0.25 -7.88
C ALA A 295 -18.82 -1.68 -7.30
N ALA A 296 -19.64 -2.53 -7.92
CA ALA A 296 -19.83 -3.91 -7.49
C ALA A 296 -18.58 -4.77 -7.71
N SER A 297 -17.85 -4.55 -8.81
CA SER A 297 -16.59 -5.23 -9.13
C SER A 297 -15.49 -4.85 -8.14
N LEU A 298 -15.33 -3.56 -7.84
CA LEU A 298 -14.35 -3.10 -6.84
C LEU A 298 -14.66 -3.63 -5.43
N ALA A 299 -15.95 -3.73 -5.07
CA ALA A 299 -16.39 -4.33 -3.81
C ALA A 299 -16.06 -5.83 -3.73
N GLN A 300 -16.26 -6.57 -4.82
CA GLN A 300 -15.88 -7.98 -4.92
C GLN A 300 -14.36 -8.17 -4.88
N ALA A 301 -13.60 -7.28 -5.53
CA ALA A 301 -12.15 -7.30 -5.49
C ALA A 301 -11.63 -7.10 -4.06
N ALA A 302 -12.24 -6.20 -3.28
CA ALA A 302 -11.91 -6.01 -1.86
C ALA A 302 -12.19 -7.28 -1.04
N ASP A 303 -13.36 -7.90 -1.23
CA ASP A 303 -13.71 -9.15 -0.54
C ASP A 303 -12.77 -10.29 -0.93
N ALA A 304 -12.35 -10.35 -2.20
CA ALA A 304 -11.43 -11.36 -2.71
C ALA A 304 -10.01 -11.19 -2.18
N TRP A 305 -9.52 -9.96 -2.17
CA TRP A 305 -8.19 -9.62 -1.68
C TRP A 305 -8.01 -9.97 -0.21
N LEU A 306 -8.94 -9.52 0.65
CA LEU A 306 -8.87 -9.77 2.08
C LEU A 306 -9.00 -11.27 2.41
N ARG A 307 -9.83 -12.00 1.66
CA ARG A 307 -9.96 -13.46 1.83
C ARG A 307 -8.69 -14.20 1.42
N LEU A 308 -8.04 -13.78 0.33
CA LEU A 308 -6.79 -14.36 -0.14
C LEU A 308 -5.68 -14.23 0.92
N LEU A 309 -5.56 -13.04 1.51
CA LEU A 309 -4.56 -12.75 2.54
C LEU A 309 -4.97 -13.20 3.95
N ARG A 310 -6.21 -13.66 4.13
CA ARG A 310 -6.82 -13.96 5.43
C ARG A 310 -6.74 -12.79 6.42
N ALA A 311 -6.81 -11.56 5.91
CA ALA A 311 -6.72 -10.34 6.70
C ALA A 311 -8.08 -9.97 7.31
N ASP A 312 -8.13 -9.76 8.63
CA ASP A 312 -9.33 -9.28 9.32
C ASP A 312 -9.33 -7.74 9.37
N HIS A 313 -10.02 -7.10 8.42
CA HIS A 313 -10.07 -5.65 8.30
C HIS A 313 -11.37 -5.08 8.91
N PRO A 314 -11.33 -4.42 10.10
CA PRO A 314 -12.52 -4.00 10.83
C PRO A 314 -13.43 -3.04 10.05
N ASP A 315 -12.85 -2.03 9.41
CA ASP A 315 -13.62 -1.08 8.59
C ASP A 315 -14.29 -1.76 7.40
N HIS A 316 -13.58 -2.67 6.72
CA HIS A 316 -14.20 -3.41 5.62
C HIS A 316 -15.40 -4.22 6.08
N ARG A 317 -15.31 -4.88 7.23
CA ARG A 317 -16.43 -5.62 7.82
C ARG A 317 -17.61 -4.70 8.09
N PHE A 318 -17.36 -3.52 8.65
CA PHE A 318 -18.40 -2.52 8.88
C PHE A 318 -19.07 -2.08 7.57
N PHE A 319 -18.29 -1.78 6.53
CA PHE A 319 -18.80 -1.35 5.23
C PHE A 319 -19.57 -2.48 4.53
N ALA A 320 -19.00 -3.69 4.51
CA ALA A 320 -19.56 -4.88 3.89
C ALA A 320 -20.90 -5.28 4.51
N ALA A 321 -21.01 -5.25 5.84
CA ALA A 321 -22.25 -5.56 6.57
C ALA A 321 -23.42 -4.61 6.25
N ARG A 322 -23.13 -3.43 5.66
CA ARG A 322 -24.11 -2.38 5.36
C ARG A 322 -24.31 -2.17 3.85
N ARG A 323 -23.76 -3.05 3.01
CA ARG A 323 -24.01 -3.01 1.56
C ARG A 323 -25.47 -3.39 1.27
N PRO A 324 -26.13 -2.71 0.31
CA PRO A 324 -27.47 -3.12 -0.10
C PRO A 324 -27.44 -4.55 -0.70
N PRO A 325 -28.46 -5.37 -0.45
CA PRO A 325 -28.54 -6.70 -1.03
C PRO A 325 -28.56 -6.61 -2.57
N ARG A 326 -27.86 -7.52 -3.25
CA ARG A 326 -27.93 -7.64 -4.71
C ARG A 326 -29.33 -8.10 -5.08
N ARG A 327 -30.16 -7.20 -5.61
CA ARG A 327 -31.40 -7.59 -6.30
C ARG A 327 -30.98 -8.08 -7.69
N TRP A 328 -31.18 -9.36 -7.94
CA TRP A 328 -31.07 -9.99 -9.26
C TRP A 328 -32.32 -9.70 -10.08
#